data_AF-A0A961YQ09-F1
#
_entry.id   AF-A0A961YQ09-F1
#
_cell.length_a   1.000
_cell.length_b   1.000
_cell.length_c   1.000
_cell.angle_alpha   90.00
_cell.angle_beta   90.00
_cell.angle_gamma   90.00
#
_symmetry.space_group_name_H-M   'P 1'
#
loop_
_entity.id
_entity.type
_entity.pdbx_description
1 polymer ?
#
loop_
_entity_poly.entity_id
_entity_poly.type
_entity_poly.pdbx_seq_one_letter_code
_entity_poly.pdbx_strand_id
1 'polypeptide(L)'
;MRQSGIILTVIAALLFALPGRVSAAETVDQAAIEQIVRDYLLKNPEVIRDALAELDRREKAAAVAQQRDAIAAQHAALTSGAEKTVVGNPDGDVTLVEFFDYNCGFCKRAHSDMKDLLASDPNLRVVYKEWPFL
;
A
#
# COMPACT_ATOMS: atom_id res chain seq x y z
N MET A 1 -78.82 15.70 -6.83
CA MET A 1 -78.50 17.04 -7.35
C MET A 1 -77.85 17.82 -6.22
N ARG A 2 -76.50 17.88 -6.21
CA ARG A 2 -75.70 19.07 -6.55
C ARG A 2 -75.83 20.17 -5.49
N GLN A 3 -74.83 20.33 -4.61
CA GLN A 3 -74.25 21.64 -4.21
C GLN A 3 -73.13 21.63 -3.14
N SER A 4 -72.71 20.49 -2.58
CA SER A 4 -71.71 20.51 -1.49
C SER A 4 -70.22 20.58 -1.91
N GLY A 5 -69.91 20.85 -3.18
CA GLY A 5 -68.57 20.61 -3.75
C GLY A 5 -67.69 21.83 -4.05
N ILE A 6 -68.10 23.06 -3.68
CA ILE A 6 -67.40 24.28 -4.14
C ILE A 6 -66.61 24.99 -3.03
N ILE A 7 -66.93 24.76 -1.74
CA ILE A 7 -66.28 25.48 -0.63
C ILE A 7 -64.93 24.84 -0.23
N LEU A 8 -64.72 23.54 -0.50
CA LEU A 8 -63.47 22.85 -0.10
C LEU A 8 -62.30 23.08 -1.07
N THR A 9 -62.55 23.63 -2.26
CA THR A 9 -61.54 23.75 -3.33
C THR A 9 -60.73 25.05 -3.24
N VAL A 10 -61.18 26.05 -2.47
CA VAL A 10 -60.49 27.36 -2.39
C VAL A 10 -59.35 27.36 -1.36
N ILE A 11 -59.41 26.52 -0.32
CA ILE A 11 -58.36 26.48 0.72
C ILE A 11 -57.13 25.66 0.27
N ALA A 12 -57.31 24.68 -0.61
CA ALA A 12 -56.20 23.88 -1.14
C ALA A 12 -55.32 24.63 -2.17
N ALA A 13 -55.80 25.75 -2.72
CA ALA A 13 -55.07 26.52 -3.73
C ALA A 13 -54.11 27.58 -3.14
N LEU A 14 -54.21 27.92 -1.84
CA LEU A 14 -53.37 28.95 -1.22
C LEU A 14 -52.06 28.43 -0.60
N LEU A 15 -51.86 27.11 -0.52
CA LEU A 15 -50.63 26.51 0.01
C LEU A 15 -49.55 26.22 -1.07
N PHE A 16 -49.84 26.50 -2.35
CA PHE A 16 -48.92 26.23 -3.46
C PHE A 16 -48.13 27.48 -3.94
N ALA A 17 -48.15 28.57 -3.16
CA ALA A 17 -47.46 29.82 -3.50
C ALA A 17 -46.33 30.18 -2.52
N LEU A 18 -45.68 29.19 -1.90
CA LEU A 18 -44.32 29.39 -1.42
C LEU A 18 -43.39 29.02 -2.59
N PRO A 19 -42.71 29.98 -3.23
CA PRO A 19 -41.55 29.63 -4.02
C PRO A 19 -40.57 29.02 -3.02
N GLY A 20 -40.57 27.70 -2.94
CA GLY A 20 -39.43 26.98 -2.38
C GLY A 20 -38.24 27.53 -3.13
N ARG A 21 -37.43 28.35 -2.44
CA ARG A 21 -36.10 28.67 -2.91
C ARG A 21 -35.39 27.33 -2.96
N VAL A 22 -35.49 26.66 -4.10
CA VAL A 22 -34.48 25.71 -4.53
C VAL A 22 -33.24 26.58 -4.59
N SER A 23 -32.45 26.57 -3.51
CA SER A 23 -31.09 27.10 -3.57
C SER A 23 -30.48 26.44 -4.78
N ALA A 24 -30.12 27.24 -5.78
CA ALA A 24 -29.29 26.79 -6.87
C ALA A 24 -28.17 25.98 -6.22
N ALA A 25 -27.95 24.75 -6.68
CA ALA A 25 -26.78 24.00 -6.28
C ALA A 25 -25.59 24.96 -6.47
N GLU A 26 -24.99 25.40 -5.37
CA GLU A 26 -23.80 26.24 -5.41
C GLU A 26 -22.81 25.47 -6.27
N THR A 27 -22.49 26.02 -7.44
CA THR A 27 -21.46 25.45 -8.29
C THR A 27 -20.18 25.62 -7.50
N VAL A 28 -19.77 24.55 -6.83
CA VAL A 28 -18.54 24.49 -6.08
C VAL A 28 -17.40 24.90 -7.03
N ASP A 29 -16.76 26.03 -6.74
CA ASP A 29 -15.64 26.51 -7.53
C ASP A 29 -14.43 25.60 -7.29
N GLN A 30 -14.10 24.79 -8.29
CA GLN A 30 -12.98 23.87 -8.25
C GLN A 30 -11.66 24.60 -7.97
N ALA A 31 -11.47 25.80 -8.54
CA ALA A 31 -10.23 26.56 -8.36
C ALA A 31 -10.06 27.01 -6.90
N ALA A 32 -11.16 27.42 -6.26
CA ALA A 32 -11.16 27.75 -4.84
C ALA A 32 -10.82 26.53 -3.96
N ILE A 33 -11.35 25.35 -4.29
CA ILE A 33 -11.01 24.11 -3.56
C ILE A 33 -9.54 23.74 -3.73
N GLU A 34 -9.01 23.75 -4.96
CA GLU A 34 -7.61 23.42 -5.22
C GLU A 34 -6.66 24.34 -4.43
N GLN A 35 -6.99 25.63 -4.35
CA GLN A 35 -6.24 26.59 -3.55
C GLN A 35 -6.31 26.29 -2.04
N ILE A 36 -7.51 25.99 -1.52
CA ILE A 36 -7.70 25.62 -0.11
C ILE A 36 -6.91 24.35 0.24
N VAL A 37 -6.99 23.31 -0.60
CA VAL A 37 -6.28 22.04 -0.38
C VAL A 37 -4.77 22.26 -0.41
N ARG A 38 -4.27 23.02 -1.40
CA ARG A 38 -2.84 23.39 -1.47
C ARG A 38 -2.39 24.11 -0.21
N ASP A 39 -3.12 25.14 0.21
CA ASP A 39 -2.76 25.95 1.37
C ASP A 39 -2.82 25.13 2.65
N TYR A 40 -3.80 24.23 2.78
CA TYR A 40 -3.91 23.31 3.90
C TYR A 40 -2.73 22.33 3.95
N LEU A 41 -2.37 21.70 2.84
CA LEU A 41 -1.23 20.77 2.80
C LEU A 41 0.10 21.46 3.09
N LEU A 42 0.30 22.71 2.64
CA LEU A 42 1.50 23.48 2.94
C LEU A 42 1.56 23.95 4.40
N LYS A 43 0.42 24.26 5.01
CA LYS A 43 0.34 24.62 6.44
C LYS A 43 0.45 23.40 7.36
N ASN A 44 0.11 22.20 6.86
CA ASN A 44 0.04 20.95 7.64
C ASN A 44 0.74 19.79 6.89
N PRO A 45 2.05 19.87 6.61
CA PRO A 45 2.78 18.86 5.82
C PRO A 45 2.81 17.46 6.47
N GLU A 46 2.63 17.37 7.78
CA GLU A 46 2.49 16.13 8.54
C GLU A 46 1.32 15.25 8.05
N VAL A 47 0.24 15.85 7.54
CA VAL A 47 -0.90 15.11 6.97
C VAL A 47 -0.46 14.19 5.83
N ILE A 48 0.52 14.62 5.03
CA ILE A 48 1.07 13.79 3.96
C ILE A 48 1.85 12.61 4.54
N ARG A 49 2.65 12.83 5.60
CA ARG A 49 3.38 11.73 6.27
C ARG A 49 2.41 10.72 6.87
N ASP A 50 1.37 11.18 7.53
CA ASP A 50 0.36 10.32 8.14
C ASP A 50 -0.42 9.53 7.07
N ALA A 51 -0.79 10.18 5.96
CA ALA A 51 -1.44 9.51 4.84
C ALA A 51 -0.54 8.44 4.21
N LEU A 52 0.74 8.72 4.03
CA LEU A 52 1.72 7.75 3.52
C LEU A 52 1.94 6.59 4.49
N ALA A 53 2.05 6.87 5.79
CA ALA A 53 2.20 5.84 6.82
C ALA A 53 0.97 4.93 6.90
N GLU A 54 -0.24 5.50 6.79
CA GLU A 54 -1.47 4.72 6.75
C GLU A 54 -1.58 3.89 5.46
N LEU A 55 -1.16 4.44 4.32
CA LEU A 55 -1.10 3.69 3.06
C LEU A 55 -0.15 2.49 3.16
N ASP A 56 1.08 2.71 3.62
CA ASP A 56 2.09 1.66 3.84
C ASP A 56 1.58 0.58 4.80
N ARG A 57 0.88 0.97 5.89
CA ARG A 57 0.26 0.03 6.82
C ARG A 57 -0.80 -0.84 6.13
N ARG A 58 -1.65 -0.27 5.28
CA ARG A 58 -2.68 -1.01 4.52
C ARG A 58 -2.05 -1.94 3.50
N GLU A 59 -1.04 -1.47 2.77
CA GLU A 59 -0.30 -2.28 1.82
C GLU A 59 0.36 -3.46 2.52
N LYS A 60 1.11 -3.24 3.61
CA LYS A 60 1.73 -4.31 4.40
C LYS A 60 0.72 -5.32 4.94
N ALA A 61 -0.43 -4.86 5.44
CA ALA A 61 -1.49 -5.74 5.92
C ALA A 61 -2.08 -6.62 4.80
N ALA A 62 -2.15 -6.11 3.57
CA ALA A 62 -2.60 -6.86 2.40
C ALA A 62 -1.49 -7.68 1.73
N ALA A 63 -0.22 -7.32 1.95
CA ALA A 63 0.92 -7.82 1.17
C ALA A 63 1.36 -9.24 1.53
N VAL A 64 1.02 -9.78 2.71
CA VAL A 64 1.59 -11.08 3.14
C VAL A 64 1.24 -12.21 2.15
N ALA A 65 -0.02 -12.31 1.71
CA ALA A 65 -0.43 -13.33 0.75
C ALA A 65 0.26 -13.12 -0.61
N GLN A 66 0.24 -11.89 -1.12
CA GLN A 66 0.86 -11.54 -2.40
C GLN A 66 2.39 -11.77 -2.40
N GLN A 67 3.07 -11.46 -1.29
CA GLN A 67 4.50 -11.70 -1.13
C GLN A 67 4.81 -13.20 -1.13
N ARG A 68 4.01 -14.01 -0.43
CA ARG A 68 4.17 -15.47 -0.45
C ARG A 68 3.97 -16.03 -1.86
N ASP A 69 2.95 -15.57 -2.57
CA ASP A 69 2.68 -16.00 -3.95
C ASP A 69 3.81 -15.58 -4.90
N ALA A 70 4.34 -14.36 -4.75
CA ALA A 70 5.49 -13.89 -5.52
C ALA A 70 6.75 -14.72 -5.25
N ILE A 71 7.03 -15.04 -3.98
CA ILE A 71 8.17 -15.90 -3.60
C ILE A 71 7.98 -17.30 -4.19
N ALA A 72 6.78 -17.87 -4.10
CA ALA A 72 6.48 -19.19 -4.65
C ALA A 72 6.67 -19.21 -6.18
N ALA A 73 6.16 -18.18 -6.88
CA ALA A 73 6.30 -18.04 -8.32
C ALA A 73 7.77 -17.87 -8.75
N GLN A 74 8.62 -17.26 -7.92
CA GLN A 74 10.03 -17.02 -8.20
C GLN A 74 10.97 -18.05 -7.56
N HIS A 75 10.44 -19.10 -6.90
CA HIS A 75 11.22 -20.01 -6.08
C HIS A 75 12.44 -20.59 -6.81
N ALA A 76 12.26 -21.02 -8.06
CA ALA A 76 13.36 -21.56 -8.88
C ALA A 76 14.42 -20.49 -9.20
N ALA A 77 14.03 -19.26 -9.49
CA ALA A 77 14.96 -18.16 -9.77
C ALA A 77 15.75 -17.74 -8.52
N LEU A 78 15.10 -17.79 -7.35
CA LEU A 78 15.70 -17.51 -6.05
C LEU A 78 16.71 -18.58 -5.64
N THR A 79 16.37 -19.85 -5.84
CA THR A 79 17.16 -21.00 -5.31
C THR A 79 18.11 -21.63 -6.32
N SER A 80 17.98 -21.30 -7.62
CA SER A 80 18.98 -21.66 -8.63
C SER A 80 20.26 -20.85 -8.40
N GLY A 81 21.37 -21.54 -8.23
CA GLY A 81 22.70 -20.95 -8.29
C GLY A 81 23.42 -21.47 -9.52
N ALA A 82 24.21 -20.64 -10.19
CA ALA A 82 25.38 -21.19 -10.86
C ALA A 82 26.23 -21.84 -9.76
N GLU A 83 26.92 -22.96 -10.01
CA GLU A 83 27.64 -23.73 -8.98
C GLU A 83 28.58 -22.88 -8.08
N LYS A 84 28.97 -21.68 -8.53
CA LYS A 84 29.84 -20.74 -7.80
C LYS A 84 29.12 -19.82 -6.81
N THR A 85 27.80 -19.80 -6.74
CA THR A 85 27.04 -18.96 -5.79
C THR A 85 26.38 -19.77 -4.66
N VAL A 86 26.54 -21.08 -4.65
CA VAL A 86 26.04 -21.96 -3.60
C VAL A 86 27.19 -22.30 -2.64
N VAL A 87 26.96 -22.15 -1.33
CA VAL A 87 27.89 -22.57 -0.29
C VAL A 87 27.17 -23.40 0.78
N GLY A 88 27.93 -24.07 1.65
CA GLY A 88 27.38 -25.01 2.64
C GLY A 88 27.09 -26.36 1.99
N ASN A 89 26.00 -27.00 2.41
CA ASN A 89 25.57 -28.28 1.83
C ASN A 89 24.70 -28.03 0.57
N PRO A 90 25.15 -28.41 -0.65
CA PRO A 90 24.36 -28.21 -1.86
C PRO A 90 23.06 -29.03 -1.88
N ASP A 91 22.97 -30.09 -1.07
CA ASP A 91 21.81 -30.95 -0.88
C ASP A 91 21.14 -30.70 0.49
N GLY A 92 21.34 -29.51 1.04
CA GLY A 92 20.79 -29.11 2.33
C GLY A 92 19.26 -29.16 2.42
N ASP A 93 18.73 -29.42 3.61
CA ASP A 93 17.30 -29.52 3.87
C ASP A 93 16.59 -28.16 3.95
N VAL A 94 17.36 -27.11 4.25
CA VAL A 94 16.93 -25.70 4.24
C VAL A 94 17.80 -24.92 3.27
N THR A 95 17.17 -24.12 2.39
CA THR A 95 17.87 -23.15 1.54
C THR A 95 17.66 -21.73 2.03
N LEU A 96 18.74 -21.05 2.39
CA LEU A 96 18.77 -19.60 2.64
C LEU A 96 19.28 -18.88 1.39
N VAL A 97 18.53 -17.89 0.91
CA VAL A 97 18.95 -17.01 -0.20
C VAL A 97 19.37 -15.68 0.37
N GLU A 98 20.65 -15.31 0.21
CA GLU A 98 21.17 -14.03 0.68
C GLU A 98 21.42 -13.08 -0.49
N PHE A 99 20.69 -11.97 -0.49
CA PHE A 99 20.97 -10.84 -1.38
C PHE A 99 22.03 -9.95 -0.75
N PHE A 100 23.16 -9.76 -1.44
CA PHE A 100 24.30 -9.02 -0.89
C PHE A 100 24.91 -8.09 -1.94
N ASP A 101 25.62 -7.07 -1.46
CA ASP A 101 26.35 -6.10 -2.27
C ASP A 101 27.77 -5.94 -1.70
N TYR A 102 28.79 -6.02 -2.55
CA TYR A 102 30.19 -5.85 -2.16
C TYR A 102 30.51 -4.43 -1.65
N ASN A 103 29.70 -3.43 -2.00
CA ASN A 103 29.83 -2.06 -1.49
C ASN A 103 29.07 -1.85 -0.17
N CYS A 104 28.19 -2.78 0.21
CA CYS A 104 27.42 -2.66 1.44
C CYS A 104 28.26 -2.97 2.69
N GLY A 105 28.51 -1.95 3.51
CA GLY A 105 29.17 -2.12 4.80
C GLY A 105 28.39 -3.00 5.79
N PHE A 106 27.06 -3.06 5.69
CA PHE A 106 26.24 -3.96 6.51
C PHE A 106 26.39 -5.43 6.06
N CYS A 107 26.36 -5.70 4.75
CA CYS A 107 26.58 -7.06 4.23
C CYS A 107 27.97 -7.59 4.64
N LYS A 108 29.01 -6.75 4.59
CA LYS A 108 30.35 -7.12 5.06
C LYS A 108 30.38 -7.54 6.53
N ARG A 109 29.57 -6.90 7.38
CA ARG A 109 29.45 -7.28 8.80
C ARG A 109 28.64 -8.57 8.95
N ALA A 110 27.49 -8.68 8.28
CA ALA A 110 26.65 -9.87 8.32
C ALA A 110 27.38 -11.14 7.82
N HIS A 111 28.41 -10.98 6.98
CA HIS A 111 29.22 -12.12 6.54
C HIS A 111 29.87 -12.92 7.69
N SER A 112 30.18 -12.31 8.84
CA SER A 112 30.63 -13.11 10.00
C SER A 112 29.52 -14.01 10.52
N ASP A 113 28.31 -13.47 10.65
CA ASP A 113 27.14 -14.18 11.17
C ASP A 113 26.76 -15.35 10.24
N MET A 114 26.93 -15.16 8.93
CA MET A 114 26.71 -16.20 7.92
C MET A 114 27.71 -17.36 8.04
N LYS A 115 28.99 -17.06 8.35
CA LYS A 115 29.97 -18.12 8.62
C LYS A 115 29.63 -18.89 9.88
N ASP A 116 29.21 -18.19 10.93
CA ASP A 116 28.83 -18.81 12.19
C ASP A 116 27.57 -19.69 12.01
N LEU A 117 26.59 -19.22 11.22
CA LEU A 117 25.40 -19.98 10.87
C LEU A 117 25.73 -21.26 10.11
N LEU A 118 26.55 -21.17 9.06
CA LEU A 118 27.03 -22.32 8.29
C LEU A 118 27.83 -23.32 9.13
N ALA A 119 28.58 -22.83 10.12
CA ALA A 119 29.30 -23.69 11.06
C ALA A 119 28.35 -24.39 12.05
N SER A 120 27.27 -23.72 12.46
CA SER A 120 26.28 -24.26 13.40
C SER A 120 25.29 -25.26 12.79
N ASP A 121 25.02 -25.12 11.49
CA ASP A 121 24.11 -26.00 10.74
C ASP A 121 24.79 -26.56 9.48
N PRO A 122 25.39 -27.76 9.57
CA PRO A 122 26.02 -28.42 8.43
C PRO A 122 25.06 -28.83 7.31
N ASN A 123 23.75 -28.85 7.56
CA ASN A 123 22.74 -29.16 6.55
C ASN A 123 22.22 -27.92 5.84
N LEU A 124 22.67 -26.73 6.20
CA LEU A 124 22.24 -25.50 5.55
C LEU A 124 22.82 -25.37 4.15
N ARG A 125 21.95 -25.08 3.18
CA ARG A 125 22.31 -24.63 1.84
C ARG A 125 22.17 -23.12 1.76
N VAL A 126 23.21 -22.41 1.34
CA VAL A 126 23.14 -20.95 1.14
C VAL A 126 23.34 -20.63 -0.33
N VAL A 127 22.45 -19.82 -0.91
CA VAL A 127 22.55 -19.29 -2.27
C VAL A 127 22.77 -17.79 -2.18
N TYR A 128 23.96 -17.35 -2.54
CA TYR A 128 24.28 -15.93 -2.62
C TYR A 128 23.78 -15.32 -3.94
N LYS A 129 23.17 -14.14 -3.85
CA LYS A 129 22.71 -13.34 -4.99
C LYS A 129 23.31 -11.95 -4.88
N GLU A 130 24.29 -11.66 -5.72
CA GLU A 130 24.83 -10.31 -5.80
C GLU A 130 23.73 -9.37 -6.35
N TRP A 131 23.51 -8.27 -5.63
CA TRP A 131 22.56 -7.24 -6.00
C TRP A 131 23.22 -5.88 -5.75
N PRO A 132 23.86 -5.26 -6.76
CA PRO A 132 24.59 -4.01 -6.57
C PRO A 132 23.62 -2.81 -6.62
N PHE A 133 23.19 -2.33 -5.45
CA PHE A 133 22.21 -1.25 -5.36
C PHE A 133 22.72 -0.01 -4.61
N LEU A 134 23.88 -0.11 -3.94
CA LEU A 134 24.52 0.99 -3.20
C LEU A 134 25.61 1.69 -4.01
#